data_AF-A0A672K327-F1
#
_entry.id   AF-A0A672K327-F1
#
_cell.length_a   1.000
_cell.length_b   1.000
_cell.length_c   1.000
_cell.angle_alpha   90.00
_cell.angle_beta   90.00
_cell.angle_gamma   90.00
#
_symmetry.space_group_name_H-M   'P 1'
#
loop_
_entity.id
_entity.type
_entity.pdbx_description
1 polymer ?
#
loop_
_entity_poly.entity_id
_entity_poly.type
_entity_poly.pdbx_seq_one_letter_code
_entity_poly.pdbx_strand_id
1 'polypeptide(L)'
;GQIRKSSGRNRKFWSVYQTLENIDALFESSSDPHQWDEEKWNDFRGLVYRQIVESKCIMNKSEAAQDFPSREASLKVYFEAISSTLKEKDFSYCAWEIVRNEILHTLKFILDDTMLFKSS
;
A
#
# COMPACT_ATOMS: atom_id res chain seq x y z
N GLY A 1 -29.37 -6.81 -5.46
CA GLY A 1 -29.18 -5.34 -5.49
C GLY A 1 -28.15 -4.86 -4.48
N GLN A 2 -28.43 -4.98 -3.17
CA GLN A 2 -27.59 -4.45 -2.09
C GLN A 2 -26.33 -5.28 -1.75
N ILE A 3 -26.44 -6.61 -1.74
CA ILE A 3 -25.38 -7.54 -1.30
C ILE A 3 -24.12 -7.47 -2.19
N ARG A 4 -24.30 -7.25 -3.50
CA ARG A 4 -23.17 -7.11 -4.44
C ARG A 4 -22.43 -5.77 -4.28
N LYS A 5 -23.13 -4.70 -3.86
CA LYS A 5 -22.53 -3.38 -3.61
C LYS A 5 -21.73 -3.35 -2.30
N SER A 6 -22.22 -4.00 -1.23
CA SER A 6 -21.47 -4.12 0.04
C SER A 6 -20.22 -4.97 -0.12
N SER A 7 -20.30 -6.08 -0.85
CA SER A 7 -19.14 -6.92 -1.18
C SER A 7 -18.06 -6.17 -1.98
N GLY A 8 -18.45 -5.37 -2.98
CA GLY A 8 -17.51 -4.57 -3.77
C GLY A 8 -16.81 -3.47 -2.97
N ARG A 9 -17.51 -2.85 -2.01
CA ARG A 9 -16.95 -1.83 -1.11
C ARG A 9 -15.91 -2.43 -0.15
N ASN A 10 -16.22 -3.56 0.48
CA ASN A 10 -15.31 -4.25 1.39
C ASN A 10 -14.03 -4.72 0.69
N ARG A 11 -14.14 -5.17 -0.57
CA ARG A 11 -12.99 -5.55 -1.40
C ARG A 11 -12.02 -4.39 -1.63
N LYS A 12 -12.52 -3.18 -1.86
CA LYS A 12 -11.66 -2.01 -2.09
C LYS A 12 -10.93 -1.59 -0.81
N PHE A 13 -11.63 -1.51 0.31
CA PHE A 13 -10.99 -1.23 1.61
C PHE A 13 -9.91 -2.28 1.94
N TRP A 14 -10.19 -3.55 1.67
CA TRP A 14 -9.22 -4.63 1.83
C TRP A 14 -7.97 -4.43 0.96
N SER A 15 -8.15 -4.09 -0.32
CA SER A 15 -7.00 -3.84 -1.21
C SER A 15 -6.17 -2.65 -0.76
N VAL A 16 -6.80 -1.55 -0.34
CA VAL A 16 -6.07 -0.39 0.19
C VAL A 16 -5.29 -0.74 1.45
N TYR A 17 -5.92 -1.43 2.41
CA TYR A 17 -5.25 -1.88 3.63
C TYR A 17 -4.03 -2.75 3.32
N GLN A 18 -4.20 -3.76 2.48
CA GLN A 18 -3.11 -4.66 2.10
C GLN A 18 -1.98 -3.93 1.37
N THR A 19 -2.30 -2.98 0.49
CA THR A 19 -1.27 -2.18 -0.16
C THR A 19 -0.47 -1.35 0.84
N LEU A 20 -1.12 -0.74 1.84
CA LEU A 20 -0.44 0.06 2.86
C LEU A 20 0.47 -0.82 3.74
N GLU A 21 0.02 -1.99 4.17
CA GLU A 21 0.84 -2.95 4.92
C GLU A 21 2.09 -3.38 4.14
N ASN A 22 1.95 -3.62 2.83
CA ASN A 22 3.11 -3.99 2.01
C ASN A 22 4.08 -2.81 1.79
N ILE A 23 3.59 -1.57 1.73
CA ILE A 23 4.43 -0.37 1.70
C ILE A 23 5.21 -0.24 3.02
N ASP A 24 4.55 -0.42 4.15
CA ASP A 24 5.19 -0.37 5.47
C ASP A 24 6.28 -1.44 5.61
N ALA A 25 5.97 -2.69 5.24
CA ALA A 25 6.94 -3.80 5.24
C ALA A 25 8.12 -3.58 4.28
N LEU A 26 7.90 -2.90 3.14
CA LEU A 26 8.98 -2.52 2.24
C LEU A 26 9.96 -1.57 2.93
N PHE A 27 9.47 -0.62 3.72
CA PHE A 27 10.30 0.33 4.46
C PHE A 27 11.04 -0.32 5.62
N GLU A 28 10.42 -1.25 6.34
CA GLU A 28 11.07 -1.98 7.44
C GLU A 28 12.17 -2.94 6.95
N SER A 29 12.02 -3.50 5.74
CA SER A 29 12.95 -4.49 5.19
C SER A 29 14.11 -3.89 4.37
N SER A 30 14.24 -2.57 4.34
CA SER A 30 15.22 -1.84 3.54
C SER A 30 16.02 -0.84 4.38
N SER A 31 17.21 -0.45 3.92
CA SER A 31 17.97 0.62 4.56
C SER A 31 17.37 1.98 4.22
N ASP A 32 17.23 2.85 5.21
CA ASP A 32 16.67 4.20 5.02
C ASP A 32 17.36 4.96 3.87
N PRO A 33 16.60 5.74 3.08
CA PRO A 33 17.16 6.56 2.01
C PRO A 33 17.91 7.77 2.60
N HIS A 34 19.20 7.61 2.89
CA HIS A 34 20.04 8.60 3.58
C HIS A 34 20.14 9.99 2.92
N GLN A 35 19.78 10.11 1.64
CA GLN A 35 19.80 11.39 0.90
C GLN A 35 18.44 12.08 0.87
N TRP A 36 17.39 11.47 1.41
CA TRP A 36 16.09 12.10 1.54
C TRP A 36 16.03 13.01 2.77
N ASP A 37 15.07 13.93 2.74
CA ASP A 37 14.73 14.75 3.90
C ASP A 37 14.14 13.85 4.98
N GLU A 38 14.83 13.75 6.12
CA GLU A 38 14.49 12.85 7.22
C GLU A 38 13.13 13.18 7.85
N GLU A 39 12.79 14.47 7.99
CA GLU A 39 11.52 14.91 8.56
C GLU A 39 10.36 14.48 7.64
N LYS A 40 10.47 14.79 6.33
CA LYS A 40 9.44 14.38 5.35
C LYS A 40 9.32 12.86 5.25
N TRP A 41 10.43 12.13 5.35
CA TRP A 41 10.43 10.66 5.34
C TRP A 41 9.69 10.10 6.56
N ASN A 42 10.01 10.60 7.75
CA ASN A 42 9.36 10.19 9.01
C ASN A 42 7.88 10.54 9.03
N ASP A 43 7.52 11.74 8.57
CA ASP A 43 6.12 12.15 8.44
C ASP A 43 5.34 11.21 7.51
N PHE A 44 5.92 10.89 6.35
CA PHE A 44 5.29 9.98 5.41
C PHE A 44 5.08 8.58 5.98
N ARG A 45 6.10 7.99 6.63
CA ARG A 45 5.97 6.70 7.34
C ARG A 45 4.90 6.77 8.43
N GLY A 46 4.88 7.84 9.21
CA GLY A 46 3.88 8.07 10.25
C GLY A 46 2.45 8.15 9.71
N LEU A 47 2.25 8.77 8.54
CA LEU A 47 0.95 8.81 7.88
C LEU A 47 0.51 7.43 7.38
N VAL A 48 1.41 6.65 6.77
CA VAL A 48 1.13 5.27 6.34
C VAL A 48 0.72 4.41 7.53
N TYR A 49 1.52 4.41 8.59
CA TYR A 49 1.24 3.67 9.82
C TYR A 49 -0.11 4.04 10.44
N ARG A 50 -0.40 5.35 10.54
CA ARG A 50 -1.69 5.81 11.07
C ARG A 50 -2.86 5.31 10.24
N GLN A 51 -2.74 5.37 8.91
CA GLN A 51 -3.80 4.91 8.01
C GLN A 51 -4.06 3.40 8.16
N ILE A 52 -3.01 2.59 8.36
CA ILE A 52 -3.11 1.16 8.66
C ILE A 52 -3.89 0.94 9.96
N VAL A 53 -3.46 1.58 11.06
CA VAL A 53 -4.06 1.43 12.38
C VAL A 53 -5.53 1.80 12.37
N GLU A 54 -5.88 2.93 11.76
CA GLU A 54 -7.27 3.41 11.67
C GLU A 54 -8.14 2.50 10.80
N SER A 55 -7.57 1.88 9.76
CA SER A 55 -8.31 1.01 8.83
C SER A 55 -8.54 -0.41 9.39
N LYS A 56 -7.76 -0.84 10.39
CA LYS A 56 -7.81 -2.20 10.96
C LYS A 56 -9.21 -2.61 11.47
N CYS A 57 -9.96 -1.67 12.06
CA CYS A 57 -11.33 -1.94 12.53
C CYS A 57 -12.31 -2.26 11.39
N ILE A 58 -12.17 -1.58 10.25
CA ILE A 58 -12.99 -1.79 9.05
C ILE A 58 -12.64 -3.15 8.44
N MET A 59 -11.35 -3.52 8.47
CA MET A 59 -10.86 -4.80 7.98
C MET A 59 -11.38 -5.98 8.76
N ASN A 60 -11.32 -5.94 10.09
CA ASN A 60 -11.80 -7.03 10.94
C ASN A 60 -13.31 -7.32 10.78
N LYS A 61 -14.09 -6.35 10.29
CA LYS A 61 -15.53 -6.48 10.05
C LYS A 61 -15.88 -6.89 8.62
N SER A 62 -14.88 -6.99 7.73
CA SER A 62 -15.09 -7.34 6.34
C SER A 62 -14.99 -8.86 6.18
N GLU A 63 -16.09 -9.50 5.78
CA GLU A 63 -16.02 -10.91 5.35
C GLU A 63 -15.02 -11.05 4.20
N ALA A 64 -14.08 -11.99 4.33
CA ALA A 64 -13.09 -12.25 3.30
C ALA A 64 -13.81 -12.74 2.04
N ALA A 65 -13.72 -11.98 0.94
CA ALA A 65 -14.20 -12.47 -0.33
C ALA A 65 -13.31 -13.64 -0.78
N GLN A 66 -13.88 -14.60 -1.51
CA GLN A 66 -13.14 -15.81 -1.90
C GLN A 66 -11.88 -15.54 -2.74
N ASP A 67 -11.80 -14.40 -3.40
CA ASP A 67 -10.65 -13.99 -4.21
C ASP A 67 -9.57 -13.21 -3.45
N PHE A 68 -9.76 -12.89 -2.16
CA PHE A 68 -8.78 -12.14 -1.36
C PHE A 68 -7.42 -12.84 -1.24
N PRO A 69 -7.32 -14.15 -0.93
CA PRO A 69 -6.02 -14.80 -0.79
C PRO A 69 -5.16 -14.74 -2.07
N SER A 70 -5.79 -14.89 -3.24
CA SER A 70 -5.09 -14.79 -4.53
C SER A 70 -4.58 -13.37 -4.79
N ARG A 71 -5.40 -12.35 -4.49
CA ARG A 71 -5.00 -10.95 -4.65
C ARG A 71 -3.88 -10.56 -3.68
N GLU A 72 -3.92 -11.11 -2.46
CA GLU A 72 -2.92 -10.89 -1.42
C GLU A 72 -1.57 -11.40 -1.89
N ALA A 73 -1.55 -12.64 -2.41
CA ALA A 73 -0.35 -13.23 -2.98
C ALA A 73 0.20 -12.40 -4.16
N SER A 74 -0.66 -11.90 -5.05
CA SER A 74 -0.22 -11.04 -6.16
C SER A 74 0.38 -9.71 -5.69
N LEU A 75 -0.24 -9.04 -4.70
CA LEU A 75 0.30 -7.83 -4.11
C LEU A 75 1.65 -8.10 -3.44
N LYS A 76 1.75 -9.18 -2.68
CA LYS A 76 2.99 -9.57 -2.02
C LYS A 76 4.12 -9.78 -3.03
N VAL A 77 3.87 -10.53 -4.11
CA VAL A 77 4.86 -10.75 -5.19
C VAL A 77 5.30 -9.44 -5.83
N TYR A 78 4.38 -8.50 -6.05
CA TYR A 78 4.72 -7.18 -6.59
C TYR A 78 5.68 -6.41 -5.67
N PHE A 79 5.41 -6.34 -4.37
CA PHE A 79 6.27 -5.63 -3.42
C PHE A 79 7.59 -6.38 -3.13
N GLU A 80 7.59 -7.71 -3.16
CA GLU A 80 8.81 -8.52 -3.11
C GLU A 80 9.72 -8.25 -4.31
N ALA A 81 9.16 -8.05 -5.51
CA ALA A 81 9.93 -7.66 -6.69
C ALA A 81 10.55 -6.26 -6.55
N ILE A 82 9.82 -5.30 -5.97
CA ILE A 82 10.34 -3.96 -5.66
C ILE A 82 11.50 -4.05 -4.65
N SER A 83 11.30 -4.76 -3.53
CA SER A 83 12.32 -4.96 -2.50
C SER A 83 13.57 -5.64 -3.05
N SER A 84 13.40 -6.65 -3.90
CA SER A 84 14.50 -7.36 -4.56
C SER A 84 15.27 -6.44 -5.50
N THR A 85 14.57 -5.65 -6.32
CA THR A 85 15.20 -4.66 -7.22
C THR A 85 16.00 -3.62 -6.43
N LEU A 86 15.46 -3.15 -5.29
CA LEU A 86 16.15 -2.20 -4.43
C LEU A 86 17.44 -2.79 -3.83
N LYS A 87 17.39 -4.05 -3.38
CA LYS A 87 18.55 -4.82 -2.89
C LYS A 87 19.60 -5.03 -3.97
N GLU A 88 19.20 -5.41 -5.19
CA GLU A 88 20.10 -5.59 -6.34
C GLU A 88 20.82 -4.31 -6.77
N LYS A 89 20.26 -3.15 -6.41
CA LYS A 89 20.84 -1.83 -6.66
C LYS A 89 21.52 -1.23 -5.42
N ASP A 90 21.85 -2.07 -4.43
CA ASP A 90 22.53 -1.71 -3.19
C ASP A 90 21.87 -0.54 -2.45
N PHE A 91 20.53 -0.46 -2.51
CA PHE A 91 19.77 0.64 -1.91
C PHE A 91 20.26 2.03 -2.35
N SER A 92 20.82 2.13 -3.56
CA SER A 92 21.30 3.39 -4.11
C SER A 92 20.19 4.43 -4.19
N TYR A 93 20.56 5.71 -4.14
CA TYR A 93 19.61 6.81 -4.23
C TYR A 93 18.72 6.72 -5.47
N CYS A 94 19.30 6.47 -6.65
CA CYS A 94 18.51 6.31 -7.87
C CYS A 94 17.50 5.16 -7.80
N ALA A 95 17.83 4.06 -7.12
CA ALA A 95 16.89 2.96 -6.91
C ALA A 95 15.74 3.38 -5.98
N TRP A 96 16.06 4.11 -4.91
CA TRP A 96 15.05 4.70 -4.03
C TRP A 96 14.14 5.69 -4.75
N GLU A 97 14.66 6.51 -5.66
CA GLU A 97 13.84 7.42 -6.48
C GLU A 97 12.84 6.67 -7.37
N ILE A 98 13.23 5.50 -7.90
CA ILE A 98 12.33 4.60 -8.65
C ILE A 98 11.24 4.05 -7.72
N VAL A 99 11.62 3.55 -6.54
CA VAL A 99 10.67 3.05 -5.53
C VAL A 99 9.68 4.14 -5.13
N ARG A 100 10.15 5.37 -4.89
CA ARG A 100 9.30 6.52 -4.57
C ARG A 100 8.27 6.78 -5.66
N ASN A 101 8.69 6.70 -6.92
CA ASN A 101 7.82 6.90 -8.06
C ASN A 101 6.75 5.79 -8.17
N GLU A 102 7.11 4.53 -7.98
CA GLU A 102 6.16 3.40 -7.96
C GLU A 102 5.13 3.52 -6.83
N ILE A 103 5.59 3.85 -5.61
CA ILE A 103 4.70 4.05 -4.46
C ILE A 103 3.76 5.24 -4.71
N LEU A 104 4.28 6.34 -5.25
CA LEU A 104 3.45 7.50 -5.59
C LEU A 104 2.35 7.16 -6.61
N HIS A 105 2.69 6.40 -7.66
CA HIS A 105 1.69 5.95 -8.64
C HIS A 105 0.65 5.04 -8.01
N THR A 106 1.06 4.11 -7.17
CA THR A 106 0.17 3.20 -6.44
C THR A 106 -0.80 3.97 -5.53
N LEU A 107 -0.30 4.93 -4.76
CA LEU A 107 -1.12 5.75 -3.88
C LEU A 107 -2.07 6.67 -4.66
N LYS A 108 -1.62 7.26 -5.78
CA LYS A 108 -2.50 8.04 -6.67
C LYS A 108 -3.62 7.17 -7.23
N PHE A 109 -3.30 5.97 -7.72
CA PHE A 109 -4.30 5.03 -8.21
C PHE A 109 -5.36 4.70 -7.14
N ILE A 110 -4.92 4.47 -5.90
CA ILE A 110 -5.83 4.28 -4.76
C ILE A 110 -6.72 5.50 -4.54
N LEU A 111 -6.14 6.70 -4.50
CA LEU A 111 -6.85 7.95 -4.26
C LEU A 111 -7.88 8.24 -5.36
N ASP A 112 -7.50 8.08 -6.63
CA ASP A 112 -8.41 8.29 -7.76
C ASP A 112 -9.56 7.27 -7.72
N ASP A 113 -9.28 6.00 -7.43
CA ASP A 113 -10.32 4.98 -7.28
C ASP A 113 -11.22 5.18 -6.04
N THR A 114 -10.70 5.78 -4.96
CA THR A 114 -11.49 6.12 -3.76
C THR A 114 -12.29 7.41 -3.90
N MET A 115 -11.81 8.40 -4.65
CA MET A 115 -12.54 9.65 -4.92
C MET A 115 -13.78 9.43 -5.80
N LEU A 116 -13.78 8.41 -6.66
CA LEU A 116 -14.96 7.99 -7.44
C LEU A 116 -16.16 7.55 -6.58
N PHE A 117 -15.99 7.35 -5.28
CA PHE A 117 -17.09 7.03 -4.36
C PHE A 117 -17.79 8.24 -3.75
N LYS A 118 -17.21 9.44 -3.82
CA LYS A 118 -17.82 10.66 -3.26
C LYS A 118 -18.86 11.29 -4.19
N SER A 119 -18.92 10.86 -5.46
CA SER A 119 -19.80 11.40 -6.50
C SER A 119 -21.01 10.49 -6.84
N SER A 120 -21.45 9.61 -5.94
CA SER A 120 -22.60 8.70 -6.16
C SER A 120 -23.51 8.57 -4.95
#